data_AF-A0AAE0GKK6-F1
#
_entry.id   AF-A0AAE0GKK6-F1
#
_cell.length_a   1.000
_cell.length_b   1.000
_cell.length_c   1.000
_cell.angle_alpha   90.00
_cell.angle_beta   90.00
_cell.angle_gamma   90.00
#
_symmetry.space_group_name_H-M   'P 1'
#
loop_
_entity.id
_entity.type
_entity.pdbx_description
1 polymer ?
#
loop_
_entity_poly.entity_id
_entity_poly.type
_entity_poly.pdbx_seq_one_letter_code
_entity_poly.pdbx_strand_id
1 'polypeptide(L)'
;MCMSVTAGPEERYIYNVCRQKRLPASAFSKKMVEKRRKELNAPVKCKECVEKEAISEREAAAKKREAQTASASTTGTELAADELHECSACKQQLPVSKFSRAQLTQKGPGKQRCAACLNASDQSERALVEEKKQAALKEAQQNYKRLVATGAPIAEQLAAASLEAAAEAELVTGLKPVRLGSGRGRGGRRGGYAGRGRGTGKGAKGA
;
A
#
# COMPACT_ATOMS: atom_id res chain seq x y z
N MET A 1 21.64 -25.88 -31.29
CA MET A 1 20.17 -25.97 -31.15
C MET A 1 19.59 -24.62 -31.55
N CYS A 2 18.98 -24.53 -32.74
CA CYS A 2 18.38 -23.29 -33.24
C CYS A 2 17.00 -23.09 -32.59
N MET A 3 16.81 -22.00 -31.87
CA MET A 3 15.51 -21.62 -31.31
C MET A 3 14.65 -21.00 -32.41
N SER A 4 13.73 -21.78 -32.97
CA SER A 4 12.67 -21.28 -33.83
C SER A 4 11.64 -20.52 -33.00
N VAL A 5 11.71 -19.19 -33.01
CA VAL A 5 10.66 -18.30 -32.48
C VAL A 5 9.51 -18.31 -33.48
N THR A 6 8.47 -19.07 -33.19
CA THR A 6 7.23 -19.05 -33.97
C THR A 6 6.49 -17.74 -33.70
N ALA A 7 6.53 -16.82 -34.66
CA ALA A 7 5.70 -15.62 -34.65
C ALA A 7 4.22 -16.03 -34.75
N GLY A 8 3.48 -15.88 -33.65
CA GLY A 8 2.05 -16.15 -33.59
C GLY A 8 1.24 -15.14 -34.43
N PRO A 9 -0.03 -15.48 -34.76
CA PRO A 9 -0.89 -14.63 -35.58
C PRO A 9 -1.11 -13.25 -34.93
N GLU A 10 -0.82 -12.19 -35.69
CA GLU A 10 -1.07 -10.81 -35.28
C GLU A 10 -2.58 -10.56 -35.13
N GLU A 11 -3.11 -10.70 -33.92
CA GLU A 11 -4.46 -10.25 -33.59
C GLU A 11 -4.54 -8.71 -33.69
N ARG A 12 -5.35 -8.22 -34.64
CA ARG A 12 -5.60 -6.79 -34.86
C ARG A 12 -6.94 -6.40 -34.24
N TYR A 13 -6.93 -5.40 -33.36
CA TYR A 13 -8.13 -4.90 -32.67
C TYR A 13 -8.56 -3.55 -33.26
N ILE A 14 -9.88 -3.36 -33.45
CA ILE A 14 -10.48 -2.11 -33.96
C ILE A 14 -10.87 -1.23 -32.79
N TYR A 15 -10.44 0.04 -32.78
CA TYR A 15 -10.79 1.01 -31.74
C TYR A 15 -11.23 2.35 -32.31
N ASN A 16 -12.23 2.96 -31.65
CA ASN A 16 -12.98 4.11 -32.18
C ASN A 16 -12.57 5.49 -31.62
N VAL A 17 -11.73 5.59 -30.57
CA VAL A 17 -11.39 6.91 -29.97
C VAL A 17 -10.20 7.58 -30.65
N CYS A 18 -9.14 6.83 -30.98
CA CYS A 18 -8.00 7.38 -31.73
C CYS A 18 -8.16 7.33 -33.27
N ARG A 19 -9.33 6.89 -33.77
CA ARG A 19 -9.64 6.65 -35.21
C ARG A 19 -8.68 5.71 -35.95
N GLN A 20 -7.75 5.06 -35.25
CA GLN A 20 -6.85 4.07 -35.84
C GLN A 20 -7.57 2.73 -35.95
N LYS A 21 -7.86 2.33 -37.19
CA LYS A 21 -8.71 1.16 -37.49
C LYS A 21 -8.09 -0.17 -37.04
N ARG A 22 -6.76 -0.29 -36.92
CA ARG A 22 -6.07 -1.52 -36.53
C ARG A 22 -4.79 -1.19 -35.78
N LEU A 23 -4.75 -1.55 -34.50
CA LEU A 23 -3.55 -1.45 -33.66
C LEU A 23 -3.08 -2.85 -33.26
N PRO A 24 -1.76 -3.08 -33.14
CA PRO A 24 -1.22 -4.34 -32.64
C PRO A 24 -1.58 -4.52 -31.16
N ALA A 25 -1.65 -5.77 -30.69
CA ALA A 25 -1.94 -6.10 -29.29
C ALA A 25 -0.99 -5.42 -28.28
N SER A 26 0.25 -5.07 -28.70
CA SER A 26 1.24 -4.35 -27.90
C SER A 26 0.83 -2.92 -27.52
N ALA A 27 -0.04 -2.28 -28.31
CA ALA A 27 -0.57 -0.94 -28.06
C ALA A 27 -1.65 -0.92 -26.96
N PHE A 28 -2.03 -2.09 -26.45
CA PHE A 28 -3.06 -2.26 -25.44
C PHE A 28 -2.50 -2.85 -24.15
N SER A 29 -3.23 -2.67 -23.04
CA SER A 29 -2.93 -3.36 -21.78
C SER A 29 -3.29 -4.84 -21.89
N LYS A 30 -2.42 -5.74 -21.40
CA LYS A 30 -2.67 -7.20 -21.37
C LYS A 30 -4.04 -7.54 -20.76
N LYS A 31 -4.41 -6.86 -19.67
CA LYS A 31 -5.70 -7.04 -18.99
C LYS A 31 -6.90 -6.65 -19.87
N MET A 32 -6.77 -5.61 -20.70
CA MET A 32 -7.85 -5.21 -21.60
C MET A 32 -8.00 -6.18 -22.79
N VAL A 33 -6.88 -6.69 -23.30
CA VAL A 33 -6.89 -7.72 -24.35
C VAL A 33 -7.54 -9.00 -23.84
N GLU A 34 -7.15 -9.46 -22.64
CA GLU A 34 -7.78 -10.61 -21.98
C GLU A 34 -9.28 -10.41 -21.75
N LYS A 35 -9.70 -9.20 -21.34
CA LYS A 35 -11.12 -8.88 -21.19
C LYS A 35 -11.85 -8.94 -22.52
N ARG A 36 -11.29 -8.41 -23.61
CA ARG A 36 -11.88 -8.48 -24.96
C ARG A 36 -11.97 -9.90 -25.51
N ARG A 37 -11.02 -10.77 -25.15
CA ARG A 37 -11.06 -12.20 -25.48
C ARG A 37 -12.21 -12.92 -24.76
N LYS A 38 -12.55 -12.51 -23.54
CA LYS A 38 -13.68 -13.05 -22.77
C LYS A 38 -15.02 -12.45 -23.21
N GLU A 39 -15.03 -11.15 -23.48
CA GLU A 39 -16.21 -10.37 -23.85
C GLU A 39 -15.98 -9.74 -25.24
N LEU A 40 -16.55 -10.32 -26.28
CA LEU A 40 -16.37 -9.89 -27.68
C LEU A 40 -16.75 -8.42 -27.93
N ASN A 41 -17.54 -7.79 -27.03
CA ASN A 41 -17.99 -6.41 -27.14
C ASN A 41 -17.35 -5.45 -26.12
N ALA A 42 -16.40 -5.91 -25.29
CA ALA A 42 -15.79 -5.04 -24.29
C ALA A 42 -15.02 -3.87 -24.95
N PRO A 43 -15.22 -2.61 -24.51
CA PRO A 43 -14.46 -1.49 -25.05
C PRO A 43 -12.98 -1.60 -24.63
N VAL A 44 -12.07 -1.48 -25.60
CA VAL A 44 -10.62 -1.57 -25.38
C VAL A 44 -10.00 -0.23 -25.73
N LYS A 45 -9.31 0.44 -24.81
CA LYS A 45 -8.61 1.70 -25.08
C LYS A 45 -7.12 1.45 -25.30
N CYS A 46 -6.49 2.12 -26.27
CA CYS A 46 -5.03 2.06 -26.41
C CYS A 46 -4.35 2.81 -25.25
N LYS A 47 -3.08 2.49 -24.99
CA LYS A 47 -2.31 3.07 -23.89
C LYS A 47 -2.28 4.61 -23.95
N GLU A 48 -2.05 5.19 -25.13
CA GLU A 48 -2.02 6.64 -25.32
C GLU A 48 -3.35 7.32 -24.97
N CYS A 49 -4.48 6.70 -25.32
CA CYS A 49 -5.80 7.25 -24.96
C CYS A 49 -6.03 7.20 -23.44
N VAL A 50 -5.59 6.12 -22.78
CA VAL A 50 -5.69 6.00 -21.31
C VAL A 50 -4.83 7.06 -20.63
N GLU A 51 -3.63 7.32 -21.13
CA GLU A 51 -2.74 8.37 -20.60
C GLU A 51 -3.32 9.77 -20.80
N LYS A 52 -3.86 10.07 -21.99
CA LYS A 52 -4.52 11.37 -22.26
C LYS A 52 -5.73 11.60 -21.35
N GLU A 53 -6.57 10.58 -21.14
CA GLU A 53 -7.69 10.67 -20.20
C GLU A 53 -7.19 10.90 -18.77
N ALA A 54 -6.18 10.14 -18.32
CA ALA A 54 -5.61 10.30 -16.98
C ALA A 54 -5.00 11.69 -16.75
N ILE A 55 -4.35 12.29 -17.77
CA ILE A 55 -3.84 13.66 -17.70
C ILE A 55 -5.01 14.65 -17.61
N SER A 56 -6.03 14.51 -18.45
CA SER A 56 -7.21 15.40 -18.43
C SER A 56 -7.97 15.35 -17.10
N GLU A 57 -8.06 14.18 -16.46
CA GLU A 57 -8.67 14.03 -15.14
C GLU A 57 -7.83 14.69 -14.05
N ARG A 58 -6.50 14.59 -14.12
CA ARG A 58 -5.60 15.26 -13.18
C ARG A 58 -5.69 16.78 -13.29
N GLU A 59 -5.72 17.32 -14.51
CA GLU A 59 -5.87 18.75 -14.75
C GLU A 59 -7.25 19.26 -14.31
N ALA A 60 -8.32 18.51 -14.59
CA ALA A 60 -9.66 18.85 -14.12
C ALA A 60 -9.76 18.82 -12.59
N ALA A 61 -9.10 17.86 -11.92
CA ALA A 61 -9.03 17.80 -10.47
C ALA A 61 -8.21 18.96 -9.88
N ALA A 62 -7.10 19.35 -10.52
CA ALA A 62 -6.30 20.51 -10.11
C ALA A 62 -7.12 21.81 -10.21
N LYS A 63 -7.79 22.05 -11.35
CA LYS A 63 -8.67 23.22 -11.54
C LYS A 63 -9.83 23.26 -10.55
N LYS A 64 -10.43 22.10 -10.23
CA LYS A 64 -11.48 22.01 -9.19
C LYS A 64 -10.93 22.36 -7.80
N ARG A 65 -9.70 21.98 -7.48
CA ARG A 65 -9.05 22.35 -6.21
C ARG A 65 -8.76 23.84 -6.15
N GLU A 66 -8.25 24.43 -7.22
CA GLU A 66 -7.97 25.87 -7.31
C GLU A 66 -9.26 26.70 -7.18
N ALA A 67 -10.33 26.29 -7.86
CA ALA A 67 -11.65 26.93 -7.72
C ALA A 67 -12.21 26.78 -6.30
N GLN A 68 -12.04 25.62 -5.66
CA GLN A 68 -12.46 25.41 -4.27
C GLN A 68 -11.65 26.26 -3.28
N THR A 69 -10.36 26.49 -3.53
CA THR A 69 -9.55 27.40 -2.70
C THR A 69 -9.92 28.87 -2.89
N ALA A 70 -10.42 29.27 -4.06
CA ALA A 70 -10.91 30.62 -4.31
C ALA A 70 -12.34 30.86 -3.79
N SER A 71 -13.17 29.82 -3.66
CA SER A 71 -14.55 29.92 -3.14
C SER A 71 -14.71 29.57 -1.65
N ALA A 72 -13.66 29.06 -1.00
CA ALA A 72 -13.68 28.79 0.44
C ALA A 72 -13.46 30.04 1.32
N SER A 73 -13.41 31.24 0.72
CA SER A 73 -13.16 32.50 1.43
C SER A 73 -14.37 33.11 2.13
N THR A 74 -15.58 32.55 2.01
CA THR A 74 -16.80 33.31 2.42
C THR A 74 -17.80 32.59 3.31
N THR A 75 -17.67 31.31 3.62
CA THR A 75 -18.60 30.65 4.56
C THR A 75 -17.93 29.45 5.23
N GLY A 76 -17.48 29.62 6.47
CA GLY A 76 -17.01 28.50 7.28
C GLY A 76 -16.35 28.95 8.56
N THR A 77 -17.18 29.32 9.55
CA THR A 77 -16.87 29.34 10.99
C THR A 77 -15.43 29.70 11.31
N GLU A 78 -15.19 31.00 11.45
CA GLU A 78 -13.96 31.58 11.98
C GLU A 78 -13.66 30.96 13.35
N LEU A 79 -12.87 29.88 13.36
CA LEU A 79 -11.91 29.66 14.43
C LEU A 79 -10.97 30.85 14.30
N ALA A 80 -11.11 31.82 15.21
CA ALA A 80 -10.34 33.06 15.18
C ALA A 80 -8.87 32.73 14.92
N ALA A 81 -8.31 33.26 13.83
CA ALA A 81 -6.96 32.97 13.38
C ALA A 81 -5.87 33.32 14.43
N ASP A 82 -6.26 34.04 15.48
CA ASP A 82 -5.44 34.51 16.58
C ASP A 82 -5.54 33.64 17.85
N GLU A 83 -6.33 32.56 17.86
CA GLU A 83 -6.34 31.63 18.99
C GLU A 83 -4.98 30.91 19.11
N LEU A 84 -4.30 31.18 20.21
CA LEU A 84 -3.05 30.53 20.59
C LEU A 84 -3.34 29.21 21.28
N HIS A 85 -2.75 28.13 20.77
CA HIS A 85 -2.83 26.80 21.37
C HIS A 85 -1.46 26.34 21.87
N GLU A 86 -1.44 25.68 23.03
CA GLU A 86 -0.23 25.13 23.61
C GLU A 86 0.11 23.75 23.04
N CYS A 87 1.34 23.57 22.59
CA CYS A 87 1.86 22.27 22.19
C CYS A 87 2.28 21.42 23.40
N SER A 88 1.73 20.23 23.54
CA SER A 88 2.06 19.29 24.63
C SER A 88 3.53 18.81 24.67
N ALA A 89 4.25 18.87 23.54
CA ALA A 89 5.62 18.39 23.44
C ALA A 89 6.66 19.48 23.76
N CYS A 90 6.52 20.66 23.16
CA CYS A 90 7.45 21.78 23.36
C CYS A 90 6.94 22.88 24.30
N LYS A 91 5.68 22.80 24.77
CA LYS A 91 5.01 23.77 25.66
C LYS A 91 4.96 25.20 25.12
N GLN A 92 5.13 25.37 23.81
CA GLN A 92 5.03 26.67 23.14
C GLN A 92 3.58 26.96 22.76
N GLN A 93 3.16 28.21 22.96
CA GLN A 93 1.91 28.74 22.45
C GLN A 93 2.11 29.14 20.99
N LEU A 94 1.38 28.50 20.09
CA LEU A 94 1.50 28.68 18.65
C LEU A 94 0.11 28.92 18.04
N PRO A 95 0.02 29.59 16.88
CA PRO A 95 -1.25 29.82 16.23
C PRO A 95 -1.83 28.52 15.64
N VAL A 96 -3.15 28.51 15.44
CA VAL A 96 -3.95 27.45 14.79
C VAL A 96 -3.26 26.86 13.54
N SER A 97 -2.61 27.69 12.73
CA SER A 97 -1.93 27.29 11.48
C SER A 97 -0.77 26.32 11.67
N LYS A 98 -0.19 26.23 12.88
CA LYS A 98 0.90 25.32 13.22
C LYS A 98 0.42 23.97 13.75
N PHE A 99 -0.88 23.78 13.90
CA PHE A 99 -1.50 22.52 14.32
C PHE A 99 -2.32 21.92 13.17
N SER A 100 -2.47 20.60 13.16
CA SER A 100 -3.37 19.97 12.19
C SER A 100 -4.82 20.14 12.65
N ARG A 101 -5.73 20.41 11.71
CA ARG A 101 -7.15 20.61 12.00
C ARG A 101 -7.76 19.45 12.79
N ALA A 102 -7.38 18.22 12.45
CA ALA A 102 -7.82 17.03 13.18
C ALA A 102 -7.43 17.06 14.66
N GLN A 103 -6.24 17.57 14.99
CA GLN A 103 -5.83 17.71 16.38
C GLN A 103 -6.63 18.77 17.11
N LEU A 104 -6.89 19.91 16.48
CA LEU A 104 -7.69 20.98 17.08
C LEU A 104 -9.12 20.52 17.38
N THR A 105 -9.71 19.75 16.45
CA THR A 105 -11.11 19.28 16.59
C THR A 105 -11.27 18.06 17.50
N GLN A 106 -10.30 17.15 17.55
CA GLN A 106 -10.45 15.85 18.22
C GLN A 106 -9.65 15.73 19.51
N LYS A 107 -8.52 16.44 19.61
CA LYS A 107 -7.65 16.43 20.79
C LYS A 107 -7.87 17.74 21.53
N GLY A 108 -8.56 17.68 22.66
CA GLY A 108 -8.83 18.88 23.48
C GLY A 108 -7.57 19.68 23.82
N PRO A 109 -7.73 20.92 24.31
CA PRO A 109 -6.61 21.81 24.63
C PRO A 109 -5.62 21.14 25.59
N GLY A 110 -4.32 21.34 25.36
CA GLY A 110 -3.23 20.75 26.16
C GLY A 110 -2.76 19.35 25.74
N LYS A 111 -3.46 18.66 24.83
CA LYS A 111 -3.03 17.35 24.27
C LYS A 111 -2.55 17.41 22.82
N GLN A 112 -2.55 18.60 22.23
CA GLN A 112 -2.21 18.84 20.84
C GLN A 112 -0.69 18.89 20.66
N ARG A 113 -0.19 18.60 19.46
CA ARG A 113 1.25 18.70 19.14
C ARG A 113 1.41 19.57 17.90
N CYS A 114 2.32 20.54 17.94
CA CYS A 114 2.58 21.34 16.75
C CYS A 114 3.15 20.46 15.62
N ALA A 115 2.98 20.89 14.38
CA ALA A 115 3.43 20.17 13.19
C ALA A 115 4.94 19.83 13.25
N ALA A 116 5.77 20.71 13.82
CA ALA A 116 7.19 20.47 13.99
C ALA A 116 7.47 19.28 14.93
N CYS A 117 6.81 19.22 16.09
CA CYS A 117 6.97 18.12 17.03
C CYS A 117 6.42 16.79 16.49
N LEU A 118 5.35 16.83 15.69
CA LEU A 118 4.84 15.63 15.01
C LEU A 118 5.82 15.12 13.96
N ASN A 119 6.33 16.01 13.11
CA ASN A 119 7.30 15.62 12.09
C ASN A 119 8.58 15.07 12.73
N ALA A 120 9.04 15.67 13.85
CA ALA A 120 10.17 15.18 14.60
C ALA A 120 9.92 13.77 15.19
N SER A 121 8.72 13.51 15.74
CA SER A 121 8.38 12.16 16.22
C SER A 121 8.27 11.15 15.09
N ASP A 122 7.69 11.53 13.95
CA ASP A 122 7.56 10.63 12.79
C ASP A 122 8.94 10.31 12.19
N GLN A 123 9.86 11.29 12.17
CA GLN A 123 11.23 11.08 11.73
C GLN A 123 12.02 10.16 12.66
N SER A 124 11.89 10.35 13.99
CA SER A 124 12.58 9.48 14.95
C SER A 124 12.05 8.05 14.92
N GLU A 125 10.73 7.85 14.78
CA GLU A 125 10.15 6.52 14.60
C GLU A 125 10.64 5.84 13.32
N ARG A 126 10.74 6.57 12.21
CA ARG A 126 11.30 6.04 10.96
C ARG A 126 12.77 5.65 11.10
N ALA A 127 13.59 6.50 11.71
CA ALA A 127 15.00 6.21 11.96
C ALA A 127 15.16 4.94 12.81
N LEU A 128 14.38 4.79 13.88
CA LEU A 128 14.40 3.58 14.72
C LEU A 128 13.98 2.31 13.96
N VAL A 129 13.05 2.42 13.02
CA VAL A 129 12.65 1.28 12.16
C VAL A 129 13.76 0.92 11.18
N GLU A 130 14.42 1.91 10.58
CA GLU A 130 15.56 1.70 9.67
C GLU A 130 16.76 1.07 10.38
N GLU A 131 17.10 1.56 11.57
CA GLU A 131 18.16 1.00 12.42
C GLU A 131 17.88 -0.48 12.75
N LYS A 132 16.64 -0.80 13.12
CA LYS A 132 16.24 -2.20 13.40
C LYS A 132 16.38 -3.10 12.17
N LYS A 133 16.01 -2.61 10.98
CA LYS A 133 16.18 -3.36 9.72
C LYS A 133 17.66 -3.59 9.40
N GLN A 134 18.49 -2.57 9.55
CA GLN A 134 19.94 -2.69 9.34
C GLN A 134 20.60 -3.63 10.35
N ALA A 135 20.17 -3.59 11.61
CA ALA A 135 20.65 -4.51 12.64
C ALA A 135 20.28 -5.97 12.31
N ALA A 136 19.03 -6.22 11.89
CA ALA A 136 18.58 -7.56 11.49
C ALA A 136 19.35 -8.11 10.28
N LEU A 137 19.65 -7.27 9.28
CA LEU A 137 20.48 -7.64 8.14
C LEU A 137 21.90 -8.02 8.58
N LYS A 138 22.54 -7.20 9.43
CA LYS A 138 23.89 -7.49 9.95
C LYS A 138 23.92 -8.79 10.74
N GLU A 139 22.90 -9.05 11.55
CA GLU A 139 22.78 -10.30 12.31
C GLU A 139 22.63 -11.51 11.39
N ALA A 140 21.76 -11.44 10.37
CA ALA A 140 21.59 -12.50 9.37
C ALA A 140 22.90 -12.80 8.63
N GLN A 141 23.63 -11.77 8.20
CA GLN A 141 24.94 -11.90 7.55
C GLN A 141 25.98 -12.56 8.46
N GLN A 142 26.03 -12.18 9.73
CA GLN A 142 26.95 -12.78 10.70
C GLN A 142 26.61 -14.26 10.94
N ASN A 143 25.32 -14.59 11.03
CA ASN A 143 24.88 -15.97 11.22
C ASN A 143 25.23 -16.85 10.02
N TYR A 144 25.01 -16.37 8.79
CA TYR A 144 25.44 -17.08 7.58
C TYR A 144 26.96 -17.32 7.57
N LYS A 145 27.76 -16.26 7.80
CA LYS A 145 29.23 -16.37 7.87
C LYS A 145 29.71 -17.36 8.93
N ARG A 146 29.08 -17.36 10.11
CA ARG A 146 29.39 -18.32 11.18
C ARG A 146 29.13 -19.76 10.74
N LEU A 147 27.95 -20.04 10.16
CA LEU A 147 27.58 -21.39 9.72
C LEU A 147 28.51 -21.93 8.62
N VAL A 148 28.93 -21.07 7.70
CA VAL A 148 29.92 -21.41 6.67
C VAL A 148 31.28 -21.72 7.31
N ALA A 149 31.73 -20.89 8.25
CA ALA A 149 33.02 -21.09 8.93
C ALA A 149 33.05 -22.37 9.78
N THR A 150 31.95 -22.74 10.42
CA THR A 150 31.85 -23.96 11.24
C THR A 150 31.61 -25.23 10.43
N GLY A 151 31.41 -25.14 9.12
CA GLY A 151 31.08 -26.30 8.28
C GLY A 151 29.71 -26.91 8.60
N ALA A 152 28.72 -26.09 8.96
CA ALA A 152 27.36 -26.53 9.24
C ALA A 152 26.74 -27.26 8.03
N PRO A 153 25.73 -28.13 8.20
CA PRO A 153 25.11 -28.84 7.09
C PRO A 153 24.57 -27.87 6.02
N ILE A 154 24.66 -28.27 4.75
CA ILE A 154 24.29 -27.43 3.59
C ILE A 154 22.86 -26.87 3.71
N ALA A 155 21.94 -27.66 4.27
CA ALA A 155 20.56 -27.24 4.49
C ALA A 155 20.44 -26.01 5.43
N GLU A 156 21.25 -25.96 6.49
CA GLU A 156 21.27 -24.83 7.43
C GLU A 156 21.92 -23.60 6.81
N GLN A 157 23.00 -23.79 6.04
CA GLN A 157 23.64 -22.70 5.30
C GLN A 157 22.67 -22.08 4.28
N LEU A 158 21.92 -22.90 3.55
CA LEU A 158 20.92 -22.43 2.59
C LEU A 158 19.78 -21.69 3.29
N ALA A 159 19.30 -22.21 4.43
CA ALA A 159 18.28 -21.53 5.22
C ALA A 159 18.77 -20.15 5.70
N ALA A 160 19.99 -20.05 6.22
CA ALA A 160 20.57 -18.78 6.64
C ALA A 160 20.77 -17.79 5.47
N ALA A 161 21.27 -18.25 4.33
CA ALA A 161 21.40 -17.44 3.11
C ALA A 161 20.04 -16.92 2.62
N SER A 162 18.99 -17.74 2.72
CA SER A 162 17.62 -17.31 2.35
C SER A 162 17.07 -16.24 3.30
N LEU A 163 17.44 -16.27 4.58
CA LEU A 163 17.05 -15.26 5.55
C LEU A 163 17.81 -13.94 5.34
N GLU A 164 19.10 -14.02 5.00
CA GLU A 164 19.91 -12.86 4.59
C GLU A 164 19.28 -12.17 3.37
N ALA A 165 19.02 -12.93 2.31
CA ALA A 165 18.36 -12.41 1.10
C ALA A 165 16.98 -11.81 1.38
N ALA A 166 16.21 -12.40 2.30
CA ALA A 166 14.91 -11.87 2.71
C ALA A 166 15.03 -10.54 3.48
N ALA A 167 16.02 -10.41 4.38
CA ALA A 167 16.28 -9.18 5.12
C ALA A 167 16.75 -8.05 4.18
N GLU A 168 17.61 -8.36 3.22
CA GLU A 168 18.03 -7.44 2.16
C GLU A 168 16.85 -6.99 1.30
N ALA A 169 15.99 -7.92 0.89
CA ALA A 169 14.79 -7.61 0.13
C ALA A 169 13.83 -6.71 0.92
N GLU A 170 13.65 -6.92 2.23
CA GLU A 170 12.83 -6.04 3.07
C GLU A 170 13.42 -4.63 3.18
N LEU A 171 14.74 -4.51 3.24
CA LEU A 171 15.42 -3.22 3.29
C LEU A 171 15.27 -2.45 1.97
N VAL A 172 15.40 -3.13 0.83
CA VAL A 172 15.30 -2.51 -0.51
C VAL A 172 13.85 -2.20 -0.90
N THR A 173 12.93 -3.13 -0.65
CA THR A 173 11.55 -3.02 -1.13
C THR A 173 10.60 -2.41 -0.11
N GLY A 174 10.97 -2.40 1.17
CA GLY A 174 10.08 -2.01 2.27
C GLY A 174 8.97 -3.03 2.57
N LEU A 175 8.93 -4.16 1.86
CA LEU A 175 7.90 -5.20 2.01
C LEU A 175 8.42 -6.34 2.88
N LYS A 176 7.58 -6.82 3.81
CA LYS A 176 7.91 -7.97 4.66
C LYS A 176 7.85 -9.27 3.86
N PRO A 177 8.80 -10.20 4.07
CA PRO A 177 8.76 -11.50 3.42
C PRO A 177 7.55 -12.31 3.91
N VAL A 178 6.80 -12.88 2.96
CA VAL A 178 5.63 -13.73 3.22
C VAL A 178 6.03 -15.18 2.96
N ARG A 179 5.82 -16.06 3.96
CA ARG A 179 5.97 -17.50 3.78
C ARG A 179 4.84 -18.03 2.89
N LEU A 180 5.17 -18.35 1.65
CA LEU A 180 4.29 -19.10 0.76
C LEU A 180 4.31 -20.57 1.19
N GLY A 181 3.23 -21.07 1.78
CA GLY A 181 3.05 -22.51 2.03
C GLY A 181 2.90 -22.99 3.47
N SER A 182 2.75 -22.12 4.48
CA SER A 182 2.33 -22.57 5.82
C SER A 182 0.82 -22.89 5.91
N GLY A 183 0.17 -23.07 4.76
CA GLY A 183 -1.18 -23.57 4.67
C GLY A 183 -1.16 -25.04 5.04
N ARG A 184 -1.45 -25.34 6.31
CA ARG A 184 -2.05 -26.63 6.69
C ARG A 184 -3.08 -26.97 5.62
N GLY A 185 -2.88 -28.07 4.92
CA GLY A 185 -3.82 -28.56 3.93
C GLY A 185 -5.23 -28.48 4.50
N ARG A 186 -6.09 -27.68 3.87
CA ARG A 186 -7.54 -27.79 4.03
C ARG A 186 -7.98 -29.07 3.33
N GLY A 187 -7.57 -30.21 3.88
CA GLY A 187 -8.05 -31.54 3.53
C GLY A 187 -8.88 -32.08 4.68
N GLY A 188 -10.18 -32.26 4.46
CA GLY A 188 -11.12 -32.93 5.36
C GLY A 188 -11.80 -31.96 6.34
N ARG A 189 -13.12 -31.75 6.34
CA ARG A 189 -14.19 -32.71 6.07
C ARG A 189 -15.38 -32.03 5.38
N ARG A 190 -15.80 -32.62 4.25
CA ARG A 190 -17.21 -32.63 3.86
C ARG A 190 -18.01 -33.27 5.01
N GLY A 191 -19.17 -32.69 5.33
CA GLY A 191 -20.21 -33.35 6.11
C GLY A 191 -20.76 -32.50 7.25
N GLY A 192 -21.97 -31.96 7.09
CA GLY A 192 -22.69 -31.36 8.21
C GLY A 192 -23.70 -30.29 7.85
N TYR A 193 -24.57 -30.55 6.88
CA TYR A 193 -25.82 -29.82 6.74
C TYR A 193 -26.74 -30.21 7.91
N ALA A 194 -26.58 -29.54 9.06
CA ALA A 194 -27.50 -29.57 10.20
C ALA A 194 -27.18 -28.28 10.97
N GLY A 195 -28.06 -27.34 11.19
CA GLY A 195 -29.47 -27.47 11.51
C GLY A 195 -29.74 -26.39 12.55
N ARG A 196 -30.94 -25.83 12.49
CA ARG A 196 -31.45 -24.76 13.36
C ARG A 196 -31.30 -25.10 14.85
N GLY A 197 -31.10 -24.08 15.69
CA GLY A 197 -31.38 -24.12 17.12
C GLY A 197 -30.88 -22.86 17.81
N ARG A 198 -31.72 -21.82 18.01
CA ARG A 198 -32.39 -21.53 19.28
C ARG A 198 -31.40 -21.67 20.46
N GLY A 199 -30.83 -20.61 20.99
CA GLY A 199 -31.57 -19.60 21.73
C GLY A 199 -31.94 -20.17 23.10
N THR A 200 -31.13 -19.87 24.12
CA THR A 200 -31.52 -19.84 25.54
C THR A 200 -30.42 -19.16 26.33
N GLY A 201 -30.72 -17.95 26.83
CA GLY A 201 -30.09 -17.44 28.02
C GLY A 201 -30.65 -18.11 29.29
N LYS A 202 -29.97 -17.80 30.40
CA LYS A 202 -30.22 -18.05 31.84
C LYS A 202 -28.97 -18.72 32.40
N GLY A 203 -28.12 -17.96 33.10
CA GLY A 203 -28.20 -17.81 34.56
C GLY A 203 -27.15 -18.75 35.17
N ALA A 204 -26.63 -18.62 36.37
CA ALA A 204 -26.71 -17.70 37.48
C ALA A 204 -25.61 -18.17 38.46
N LYS A 205 -24.95 -17.23 39.15
CA LYS A 205 -24.29 -17.30 40.47
C LYS A 205 -23.65 -18.62 40.96
N GLY A 206 -22.42 -18.47 41.47
CA GLY A 206 -22.14 -18.82 42.87
C GLY A 206 -20.94 -19.74 43.12
N ALA A 207 -19.83 -19.16 43.59
CA ALA A 207 -19.11 -19.50 44.82
C ALA A 207 -17.99 -18.47 45.02
#